data_AF-A0A6A4VIK6-F1
#
_entry.id   AF-A0A6A4VIK6-F1
#
_cell.length_a   1.000
_cell.length_b   1.000
_cell.length_c   1.000
_cell.angle_alpha   90.00
_cell.angle_beta   90.00
_cell.angle_gamma   90.00
#
_symmetry.space_group_name_H-M   'P 1'
#
loop_
_entity.id
_entity.type
_entity.pdbx_description
1 polymer ?
#
loop_
_entity_poly.entity_id
_entity_poly.type
_entity_poly.pdbx_seq_one_letter_code
_entity_poly.pdbx_strand_id
1 'polypeptide(L)'
;MREALAAVAGLEDGELASIKSVRLLTDSRSGLQLLGRGPASQTMALAAEVWRLLNTLAENGTETVLQWVPGHAGLDGNETADRLAGEATAGDQDSAPIDLSSARAAVTRHVRELSRRRTTAAHPHPDPTPGHDSLARWGSVTLSQLRTGTSPLTRDTLFKIGLAANDECHACGEPDSVTHLLIDCPAYEAARRRRWGVDPRLVDVLGGPAARVVDFIEGVGRTESPLDPPAPPPP
;
A
#
# COMPACT_ATOMS: atom_id res chain seq x y z
N MET A 1 28.57 3.29 2.49
CA MET A 1 29.49 2.86 1.41
C MET A 1 30.39 3.99 0.92
N ARG A 2 29.85 5.05 0.28
CA ARG A 2 30.65 6.20 -0.20
C ARG A 2 31.59 6.75 0.88
N GLU A 3 31.05 7.10 2.04
CA GLU A 3 31.86 7.71 3.12
C GLU A 3 33.00 6.82 3.61
N ALA A 4 32.76 5.51 3.76
CA ALA A 4 33.79 4.57 4.16
C ALA A 4 34.93 4.48 3.12
N LEU A 5 34.60 4.47 1.83
CA LEU A 5 35.60 4.47 0.76
C LEU A 5 36.32 5.83 0.67
N ALA A 6 35.61 6.94 0.89
CA ALA A 6 36.19 8.28 0.89
C ALA A 6 37.18 8.47 2.05
N ALA A 7 36.87 7.92 3.23
CA ALA A 7 37.78 7.95 4.37
C ALA A 7 39.10 7.23 4.08
N VAL A 8 39.05 6.06 3.41
CA VAL A 8 40.27 5.34 3.04
C VAL A 8 41.01 6.02 1.89
N ALA A 9 40.30 6.46 0.85
CA ALA A 9 40.90 7.13 -0.30
C ALA A 9 41.47 8.53 0.05
N GLY A 10 41.09 9.09 1.20
CA GLY A 10 41.58 10.38 1.71
C GLY A 10 42.75 10.28 2.68
N LEU A 11 43.29 9.08 2.93
CA LEU A 11 44.51 8.90 3.72
C LEU A 11 45.73 9.52 3.00
N GLU A 12 46.75 9.90 3.76
CA GLU A 12 48.01 10.39 3.17
C GLU A 12 48.66 9.31 2.29
N ASP A 13 49.34 9.71 1.21
CA ASP A 13 49.91 8.78 0.21
C ASP A 13 50.76 7.66 0.84
N GLY A 14 51.53 7.97 1.88
CA GLY A 14 52.36 7.00 2.61
C GLY A 14 51.55 5.97 3.40
N GLU A 15 50.46 6.41 4.04
CA GLU A 15 49.54 5.52 4.76
C GLU A 15 48.72 4.67 3.79
N LEU A 16 48.19 5.28 2.72
CA LEU A 16 47.42 4.59 1.70
C LEU A 16 48.25 3.52 0.98
N ALA A 17 49.50 3.83 0.61
CA ALA A 17 50.41 2.88 -0.03
C ALA A 17 50.75 1.65 0.84
N SER A 18 50.63 1.80 2.17
CA SER A 18 50.81 0.70 3.13
C SER A 18 49.64 -0.28 3.15
N ILE A 19 48.44 0.16 2.74
CA ILE A 19 47.22 -0.64 2.73
C ILE A 19 47.16 -1.44 1.42
N LYS A 20 47.37 -2.75 1.51
CA LYS A 20 47.32 -3.63 0.32
C LYS A 20 45.92 -4.09 -0.05
N SER A 21 45.03 -4.18 0.93
CA SER A 21 43.67 -4.66 0.71
C SER A 21 42.67 -4.04 1.68
N VAL A 22 41.47 -3.78 1.20
CA VAL A 22 40.32 -3.25 1.94
C VAL A 22 39.13 -4.14 1.71
N ARG A 23 38.45 -4.54 2.78
CA ARG A 23 37.16 -5.23 2.69
C ARG A 23 36.07 -4.36 3.30
N LEU A 24 35.15 -3.91 2.48
CA LEU A 24 33.99 -3.12 2.91
C LEU A 24 32.77 -4.02 3.05
N LEU A 25 32.25 -4.14 4.26
CA LEU A 25 31.03 -4.87 4.55
C LEU A 25 29.82 -3.94 4.48
N THR A 26 28.72 -4.40 3.89
CA THR A 26 27.47 -3.63 3.78
C THR A 26 26.26 -4.56 3.75
N ASP A 27 25.15 -4.13 4.34
CA ASP A 27 23.86 -4.82 4.23
C ASP A 27 23.05 -4.41 2.99
N SER A 28 23.49 -3.38 2.27
CA SER A 28 22.83 -2.84 1.08
C SER A 28 23.03 -3.74 -0.15
N ARG A 29 22.27 -4.85 -0.21
CA ARG A 29 22.27 -5.76 -1.36
C ARG A 29 21.94 -5.03 -2.67
N SER A 30 21.00 -4.08 -2.63
CA SER A 30 20.63 -3.26 -3.78
C SER A 30 21.77 -2.36 -4.25
N GLY A 31 22.54 -1.78 -3.32
CA GLY A 31 23.74 -0.99 -3.64
C GLY A 31 24.80 -1.82 -4.34
N LEU A 32 25.07 -3.04 -3.85
CA LEU A 32 26.02 -3.96 -4.50
C LEU A 32 25.55 -4.39 -5.90
N GLN A 33 24.26 -4.68 -6.07
CA GLN A 33 23.69 -5.02 -7.38
C GLN A 33 23.79 -3.87 -8.37
N LEU A 34 23.60 -2.62 -7.91
CA LEU A 34 23.76 -1.42 -8.74
C LEU A 34 25.21 -1.27 -9.21
N LEU A 35 26.17 -1.39 -8.29
CA LEU A 35 27.61 -1.30 -8.61
C LEU A 35 28.07 -2.45 -9.50
N GLY A 36 27.53 -3.66 -9.31
CA GLY A 36 27.84 -4.84 -10.13
C GLY A 36 27.52 -4.70 -11.62
N ARG A 37 26.76 -3.68 -12.03
CA ARG A 37 26.54 -3.33 -13.45
C ARG A 37 27.78 -2.73 -14.12
N GLY A 38 28.80 -2.34 -13.34
CA GLY A 38 30.04 -1.74 -13.84
C GLY A 38 29.99 -0.21 -13.92
N PRO A 39 31.14 0.45 -14.05
CA PRO A 39 31.27 1.91 -13.95
C PRO A 39 30.53 2.64 -15.08
N ALA A 40 30.56 2.11 -16.30
CA ALA A 40 29.94 2.73 -17.48
C ALA A 40 28.41 2.69 -17.46
N SER A 41 27.80 1.86 -16.61
CA SER A 41 26.34 1.70 -16.51
C SER A 41 25.71 2.49 -15.36
N GLN A 42 26.49 3.34 -14.67
CA GLN A 42 26.00 4.13 -13.55
C GLN A 42 25.29 5.39 -14.04
N THR A 43 24.01 5.53 -13.68
CA THR A 43 23.20 6.72 -13.97
C THR A 43 23.00 7.62 -12.75
N MET A 44 23.34 7.13 -11.56
CA MET A 44 23.23 7.86 -10.30
C MET A 44 24.58 8.49 -9.94
N ALA A 45 24.58 9.79 -9.61
CA ALA A 45 25.78 10.53 -9.22
C ALA A 45 26.53 9.85 -8.05
N LEU A 46 25.79 9.42 -7.02
CA LEU A 46 26.35 8.72 -5.87
C LEU A 46 27.07 7.41 -6.26
N ALA A 47 26.49 6.62 -7.17
CA ALA A 47 27.10 5.37 -7.62
C ALA A 47 28.32 5.61 -8.51
N ALA A 48 28.28 6.65 -9.34
CA ALA A 48 29.44 7.10 -10.12
C ALA A 48 30.58 7.57 -9.19
N GLU A 49 30.27 8.27 -8.10
CA GLU A 49 31.25 8.70 -7.11
C GLU A 49 31.88 7.52 -6.35
N VAL A 50 31.08 6.52 -5.97
CA VAL A 50 31.61 5.27 -5.39
C VAL A 50 32.58 4.59 -6.36
N TRP A 51 32.26 4.51 -7.66
CA TRP A 51 33.19 3.98 -8.67
C TRP A 51 34.46 4.82 -8.82
N ARG A 52 34.36 6.15 -8.72
CA ARG A 52 35.54 7.03 -8.71
C ARG A 52 36.47 6.70 -7.55
N LEU A 53 35.93 6.52 -6.35
CA LEU A 53 36.70 6.15 -5.15
C LEU A 53 37.33 4.76 -5.29
N LEU A 54 36.58 3.78 -5.81
CA LEU A 54 37.11 2.43 -6.09
C LEU A 54 38.27 2.47 -7.08
N ASN A 55 38.17 3.28 -8.13
CA ASN A 55 39.26 3.46 -9.10
C ASN A 55 40.48 4.11 -8.45
N THR A 56 40.29 5.15 -7.63
CA THR A 56 41.40 5.78 -6.89
C THR A 56 42.14 4.77 -5.99
N LEU A 57 41.42 3.90 -5.28
CA LEU A 57 42.04 2.86 -4.47
C LEU A 57 42.80 1.84 -5.34
N ALA A 58 42.20 1.43 -6.47
CA ALA A 58 42.84 0.49 -7.39
C ALA A 58 44.11 1.06 -8.04
N GLU A 59 44.11 2.34 -8.43
CA GLU A 59 45.27 3.05 -9.00
C GLU A 59 46.43 3.14 -7.99
N ASN A 60 46.12 3.21 -6.69
CA ASN A 60 47.09 3.15 -5.60
C ASN A 60 47.50 1.71 -5.21
N GLY A 61 47.07 0.71 -5.99
CA GLY A 61 47.41 -0.70 -5.75
C GLY A 61 46.69 -1.34 -4.56
N THR A 62 45.58 -0.76 -4.11
CA THR A 62 44.75 -1.31 -3.03
C THR A 62 43.67 -2.24 -3.60
N GLU A 63 43.72 -3.52 -3.24
CA GLU A 63 42.66 -4.47 -3.58
C GLU A 63 41.40 -4.18 -2.75
N THR A 64 40.28 -3.85 -3.39
CA THR A 64 39.03 -3.54 -2.67
C THR A 64 37.95 -4.61 -2.90
N VAL A 65 37.46 -5.21 -1.81
CA VAL A 65 36.39 -6.22 -1.81
C VAL A 65 35.14 -5.63 -1.17
N LEU A 66 34.02 -5.63 -1.90
CA LEU A 66 32.71 -5.29 -1.36
C LEU A 66 31.96 -6.57 -0.97
N GLN A 67 31.65 -6.74 0.32
CA GLN A 67 31.00 -7.94 0.85
C GLN A 67 29.62 -7.63 1.43
N TRP A 68 28.63 -8.39 1.01
CA TRP A 68 27.30 -8.32 1.63
C TRP A 68 27.28 -9.00 3.01
N VAL A 69 26.59 -8.39 3.96
CA VAL A 69 26.26 -8.96 5.27
C VAL A 69 24.76 -8.82 5.55
N PRO A 70 24.13 -9.70 6.34
CA PRO A 70 22.73 -9.52 6.72
C PRO A 70 22.56 -8.31 7.66
N GLY A 71 21.58 -7.45 7.37
CA GLY A 71 21.15 -6.38 8.26
C GLY A 71 20.30 -6.91 9.43
N HIS A 72 20.26 -6.18 10.54
CA HIS A 72 19.50 -6.53 11.76
C HIS A 72 19.78 -7.94 12.33
N ALA A 73 20.99 -8.44 12.14
CA ALA A 73 21.38 -9.80 12.51
C ALA A 73 22.22 -9.88 13.80
N GLY A 74 22.33 -8.81 14.59
CA GLY A 74 23.19 -8.80 15.78
C GLY A 74 24.68 -8.63 15.48
N LEU A 75 25.03 -8.06 14.31
CA LEU A 75 26.43 -7.85 13.92
C LEU A 75 26.91 -6.48 14.42
N ASP A 76 27.66 -6.46 15.52
CA ASP A 76 28.12 -5.24 16.21
C ASP A 76 28.67 -4.16 15.26
N GLY A 77 29.49 -4.56 14.27
CA GLY A 77 30.06 -3.63 13.29
C GLY A 77 29.02 -3.01 12.36
N ASN A 78 28.03 -3.80 11.89
CA ASN A 78 26.96 -3.29 11.04
C ASN A 78 26.02 -2.39 11.84
N GLU A 79 25.65 -2.80 13.05
CA GLU A 79 24.78 -2.02 13.93
C GLU A 79 25.42 -0.69 14.34
N THR A 80 26.74 -0.69 14.57
CA THR A 80 27.51 0.53 14.80
C THR A 80 27.49 1.44 13.58
N ALA A 81 27.71 0.89 12.38
CA ALA A 81 27.68 1.66 11.14
C ALA A 81 26.28 2.25 10.87
N ASP A 82 25.21 1.48 11.08
CA ASP A 82 23.82 1.94 10.92
C ASP A 82 23.47 3.05 11.91
N ARG A 83 23.89 2.90 13.18
CA ARG A 83 23.69 3.94 14.21
C ARG A 83 24.42 5.23 13.84
N LEU A 84 25.70 5.15 13.44
CA LEU A 84 26.47 6.34 13.03
C LEU A 84 25.87 7.01 11.78
N ALA A 85 25.39 6.21 10.81
CA ALA A 85 24.69 6.74 9.64
C ALA A 85 23.37 7.44 10.03
N GLY A 86 22.61 6.86 10.97
CA GLY A 86 21.38 7.45 11.51
C GLY A 86 21.63 8.76 12.25
N GLU A 87 22.67 8.83 13.09
CA GLU A 87 23.10 10.04 13.77
C GLU A 87 23.46 11.15 12.77
N ALA A 88 24.15 10.81 11.67
CA ALA A 88 24.50 11.77 10.62
C ALA A 88 23.28 12.33 9.88
N THR A 89 22.20 11.55 9.76
CA THR A 89 20.95 12.03 9.14
C THR A 89 20.11 12.95 10.04
N ALA A 90 20.47 13.11 11.32
CA ALA A 90 19.77 13.98 12.25
C ALA A 90 20.21 15.46 12.18
N GLY A 91 21.28 15.78 11.45
CA GLY A 91 21.73 17.16 11.22
C GLY A 91 21.00 17.86 10.08
N ASP A 92 21.26 19.16 9.91
CA ASP A 92 20.69 19.96 8.81
C ASP A 92 21.13 19.41 7.44
N GLN A 93 20.15 19.10 6.58
CA GLN A 93 20.37 18.57 5.22
C GLN A 93 20.01 19.60 4.15
N ASP A 94 19.86 20.88 4.50
CA ASP A 94 19.37 21.95 3.62
C ASP A 94 20.21 22.15 2.35
N SER A 95 21.50 21.79 2.38
CA SER A 95 22.42 21.89 1.25
C SER A 95 22.64 20.58 0.49
N ALA A 96 22.05 19.46 0.93
CA ALA A 96 22.25 18.17 0.29
C ALA A 96 21.52 18.13 -1.07
N PRO A 97 22.21 17.85 -2.19
CA PRO A 97 21.55 17.72 -3.48
C PRO A 97 20.52 16.59 -3.46
N ILE A 98 19.26 16.92 -3.76
CA ILE A 98 18.21 15.92 -3.90
C ILE A 98 18.33 15.29 -5.29
N ASP A 99 18.56 13.98 -5.34
CA ASP A 99 18.55 13.28 -6.61
C ASP A 99 17.13 13.19 -7.19
N LEU A 100 17.02 13.14 -8.53
CA LEU A 100 15.74 13.14 -9.23
C LEU A 100 14.83 11.97 -8.82
N SER A 101 15.40 10.81 -8.48
CA SER A 101 14.61 9.64 -8.09
C SER A 101 13.96 9.83 -6.71
N SER A 102 14.70 10.41 -5.76
CA SER A 102 14.19 10.80 -4.44
C SER A 102 13.11 11.89 -4.55
N ALA A 103 13.34 12.92 -5.38
CA ALA A 103 12.34 13.95 -5.64
C ALA A 103 11.05 13.37 -6.24
N ARG A 104 11.18 12.49 -7.25
CA ARG A 104 10.04 11.81 -7.88
C ARG A 104 9.28 10.93 -6.87
N ALA A 105 9.98 10.21 -6.01
CA ALA A 105 9.38 9.38 -4.97
C ALA A 105 8.60 10.24 -3.96
N ALA A 106 9.17 11.37 -3.53
CA ALA A 106 8.53 12.31 -2.63
C ALA A 106 7.25 12.92 -3.24
N VAL A 107 7.32 13.38 -4.50
CA VAL A 107 6.15 13.90 -5.23
C VAL A 107 5.08 12.83 -5.38
N THR A 108 5.47 11.61 -5.78
CA THR A 108 4.54 10.48 -5.93
C THR A 108 3.84 10.16 -4.61
N ARG A 109 4.58 10.16 -3.49
CA ARG A 109 4.03 9.97 -2.14
C ARG A 109 3.04 11.09 -1.80
N HIS A 110 3.38 12.34 -2.09
CA HIS A 110 2.51 13.48 -1.83
C HIS A 110 1.20 13.42 -2.64
N VAL A 111 1.28 13.11 -3.93
CA VAL A 111 0.11 12.94 -4.80
C VAL A 111 -0.79 11.80 -4.31
N ARG A 112 -0.21 10.66 -3.92
CA ARG A 112 -0.95 9.54 -3.34
C ARG A 112 -1.67 9.94 -2.06
N GLU A 113 -1.03 10.75 -1.22
CA GLU A 113 -1.61 11.23 0.01
C GLU A 113 -2.76 12.21 -0.23
N LEU A 114 -2.60 13.16 -1.17
CA LEU A 114 -3.69 14.05 -1.59
C LEU A 114 -4.89 13.26 -2.14
N SER A 115 -4.62 12.25 -2.95
CA SER A 115 -5.65 11.35 -3.50
C SER A 115 -6.38 10.62 -2.37
N ARG A 116 -5.64 10.00 -1.44
CA ARG A 116 -6.20 9.31 -0.27
C ARG A 116 -7.11 10.22 0.55
N ARG A 117 -6.64 11.43 0.88
CA ARG A 117 -7.41 12.42 1.66
C ARG A 117 -8.71 12.79 0.97
N ARG A 118 -8.68 13.01 -0.36
CA ARG A 118 -9.88 13.30 -1.15
C ARG A 118 -10.84 12.11 -1.16
N THR A 119 -10.35 10.91 -1.41
CA THR A 119 -11.16 9.69 -1.44
C THR A 119 -11.80 9.42 -0.07
N THR A 120 -11.06 9.54 1.02
CA THR A 120 -11.60 9.37 2.38
C THR A 120 -12.65 10.44 2.70
N ALA A 121 -12.38 11.72 2.41
CA ALA A 121 -13.34 12.79 2.69
C ALA A 121 -14.65 12.68 1.89
N ALA A 122 -14.59 12.14 0.67
CA ALA A 122 -15.77 11.94 -0.18
C ALA A 122 -16.47 10.59 0.05
N HIS A 123 -15.89 9.69 0.85
CA HIS A 123 -16.48 8.37 1.07
C HIS A 123 -17.69 8.47 2.01
N PRO A 124 -18.86 7.88 1.67
CA PRO A 124 -20.06 7.95 2.52
C PRO A 124 -19.83 7.38 3.93
N HIS A 125 -18.90 6.42 4.03
CA HIS A 125 -18.44 5.85 5.28
C HIS A 125 -16.91 5.89 5.30
N PRO A 126 -16.28 6.92 5.89
CA PRO A 126 -14.82 7.07 5.88
C PRO A 126 -14.13 6.15 6.90
N ASP A 127 -14.79 5.88 8.02
CA ASP A 127 -14.21 5.09 9.10
C ASP A 127 -14.23 3.59 8.80
N PRO A 128 -13.16 2.85 9.10
CA PRO A 128 -13.11 1.40 8.89
C PRO A 128 -14.23 0.68 9.66
N THR A 129 -14.86 -0.32 9.02
CA THR A 129 -15.82 -1.19 9.70
C THR A 129 -15.07 -2.19 10.60
N PRO A 130 -15.34 -2.25 11.91
CA PRO A 130 -14.69 -3.21 12.81
C PRO A 130 -14.87 -4.65 12.34
N GLY A 131 -13.75 -5.39 12.21
CA GLY A 131 -13.75 -6.80 11.80
C GLY A 131 -13.87 -7.06 10.29
N HIS A 132 -13.75 -6.04 9.43
CA HIS A 132 -13.79 -6.21 7.97
C HIS A 132 -12.72 -7.18 7.45
N ASP A 133 -11.49 -7.05 7.93
CA ASP A 133 -10.35 -7.91 7.53
C ASP A 133 -10.48 -9.36 8.04
N SER A 134 -11.39 -9.61 8.97
CA SER A 134 -11.68 -10.95 9.51
C SER A 134 -12.78 -11.68 8.73
N LEU A 135 -13.43 -11.01 7.77
CA LEU A 135 -14.46 -11.64 6.94
C LEU A 135 -13.84 -12.53 5.86
N ALA A 136 -14.60 -13.54 5.43
CA ALA A 136 -14.29 -14.24 4.20
C ALA A 136 -14.35 -13.27 3.00
N ARG A 137 -13.63 -13.60 1.93
CA ARG A 137 -13.51 -12.76 0.72
C ARG A 137 -14.85 -12.22 0.23
N TRP A 138 -15.88 -13.07 0.17
CA TRP A 138 -17.21 -12.66 -0.26
C TRP A 138 -17.78 -11.56 0.65
N GLY A 139 -17.78 -11.77 1.97
CA GLY A 139 -18.26 -10.78 2.94
C GLY A 139 -17.50 -9.46 2.88
N SER A 140 -16.17 -9.48 2.78
CA SER A 140 -15.36 -8.26 2.66
C SER A 140 -15.69 -7.48 1.37
N VAL A 141 -15.88 -8.17 0.25
CA VAL A 141 -16.23 -7.56 -1.04
C VAL A 141 -17.64 -6.97 -0.98
N THR A 142 -18.62 -7.77 -0.53
CA THR A 142 -20.02 -7.35 -0.40
C THR A 142 -20.14 -6.12 0.49
N LEU A 143 -19.50 -6.12 1.67
CA LEU A 143 -19.54 -4.98 2.57
C LEU A 143 -18.90 -3.73 1.95
N SER A 144 -17.76 -3.85 1.27
CA SER A 144 -17.13 -2.73 0.58
C SER A 144 -18.04 -2.12 -0.49
N GLN A 145 -18.72 -2.95 -1.27
CA GLN A 145 -19.67 -2.52 -2.31
C GLN A 145 -20.91 -1.84 -1.71
N LEU A 146 -21.45 -2.36 -0.60
CA LEU A 146 -22.55 -1.73 0.13
C LEU A 146 -22.11 -0.35 0.67
N ARG A 147 -20.88 -0.22 1.18
CA ARG A 147 -20.34 1.05 1.70
C ARG A 147 -20.15 2.12 0.61
N THR A 148 -19.96 1.74 -0.65
CA THR A 148 -19.92 2.68 -1.77
C THR A 148 -21.30 2.95 -2.37
N GLY A 149 -22.36 2.33 -1.83
CA GLY A 149 -23.71 2.41 -2.41
C GLY A 149 -23.81 1.77 -3.79
N THR A 150 -22.84 0.94 -4.18
CA THR A 150 -22.74 0.34 -5.52
C THR A 150 -22.53 -1.16 -5.36
N SER A 151 -23.63 -1.88 -5.16
CA SER A 151 -23.62 -3.32 -4.90
C SER A 151 -24.42 -4.06 -5.96
N PRO A 152 -23.91 -5.17 -6.51
CA PRO A 152 -24.68 -6.02 -7.42
C PRO A 152 -25.89 -6.68 -6.74
N LEU A 153 -26.02 -6.59 -5.42
CA LEU A 153 -27.17 -7.10 -4.65
C LEU A 153 -28.41 -6.20 -4.72
N THR A 154 -28.27 -4.97 -5.22
CA THR A 154 -29.33 -3.96 -5.30
C THR A 154 -29.67 -3.66 -6.76
N ARG A 155 -30.97 -3.62 -7.10
CA ARG A 155 -31.39 -3.40 -8.49
C ARG A 155 -31.08 -2.01 -9.01
N ASP A 156 -30.94 -0.98 -8.16
CA ASP A 156 -30.51 0.34 -8.61
C ASP A 156 -29.13 0.30 -9.30
N THR A 157 -28.21 -0.50 -8.78
CA THR A 157 -26.87 -0.67 -9.33
C THR A 157 -26.94 -1.48 -10.62
N LEU A 158 -27.73 -2.57 -10.64
CA LEU A 158 -27.90 -3.42 -11.82
C LEU A 158 -28.58 -2.68 -12.97
N PHE A 159 -29.58 -1.84 -12.69
CA PHE A 159 -30.27 -1.00 -13.67
C PHE A 159 -29.32 0.03 -14.28
N LYS A 160 -28.53 0.73 -13.45
CA LYS A 160 -27.53 1.71 -13.91
C LYS A 160 -26.49 1.11 -14.87
N ILE A 161 -26.15 -0.18 -14.71
CA ILE A 161 -25.20 -0.90 -15.58
C ILE A 161 -25.87 -1.74 -16.67
N GLY A 162 -27.20 -1.66 -16.82
CA GLY A 162 -27.96 -2.33 -17.88
C GLY A 162 -28.13 -3.84 -17.71
N LEU A 163 -27.97 -4.38 -16.49
CA LEU A 163 -28.19 -5.79 -16.18
C LEU A 163 -29.59 -6.10 -15.64
N ALA A 164 -30.37 -5.09 -15.26
CA ALA A 164 -31.77 -5.21 -14.84
C ALA A 164 -32.64 -4.26 -15.67
N ALA A 165 -33.91 -4.62 -15.87
CA ALA A 165 -34.88 -3.81 -16.63
C ALA A 165 -35.38 -2.57 -15.86
N ASN A 166 -35.39 -2.63 -14.53
CA ASN A 166 -35.76 -1.53 -13.63
C ASN A 166 -34.98 -1.61 -12.31
N ASP A 167 -35.13 -0.61 -11.45
CA ASP A 167 -34.51 -0.52 -10.13
C ASP A 167 -35.41 -0.97 -8.98
N GLU A 168 -36.54 -1.65 -9.26
CA GLU A 168 -37.54 -2.00 -8.25
C GLU A 168 -37.16 -3.23 -7.43
N CYS A 169 -37.38 -3.19 -6.12
CA CYS A 169 -37.11 -4.28 -5.21
C CYS A 169 -38.08 -5.44 -5.42
N HIS A 170 -37.59 -6.64 -5.70
CA HIS A 170 -38.44 -7.84 -5.87
C HIS A 170 -39.28 -8.21 -4.64
N ALA A 171 -38.89 -7.74 -3.44
CA ALA A 171 -39.58 -8.09 -2.21
C ALA A 171 -40.74 -7.13 -1.87
N CYS A 172 -40.68 -5.86 -2.30
CA CYS A 172 -41.70 -4.87 -1.92
C CYS A 172 -42.07 -3.85 -3.01
N GLY A 173 -41.41 -3.83 -4.16
CA GLY A 173 -41.71 -2.96 -5.31
C GLY A 173 -41.14 -1.54 -5.26
N GLU A 174 -40.51 -1.14 -4.15
CA GLU A 174 -39.88 0.19 -4.01
C GLU A 174 -38.47 0.22 -4.62
N PRO A 175 -37.88 1.40 -4.92
CA PRO A 175 -36.51 1.50 -5.43
C PRO A 175 -35.46 0.78 -4.56
N ASP A 176 -34.80 -0.21 -5.14
CA ASP A 176 -33.87 -1.13 -4.48
C ASP A 176 -32.46 -0.54 -4.45
N SER A 177 -32.22 0.34 -3.48
CA SER A 177 -30.89 0.89 -3.16
C SER A 177 -30.27 0.18 -1.95
N VAL A 178 -28.99 0.46 -1.67
CA VAL A 178 -28.34 -0.03 -0.43
C VAL A 178 -29.07 0.48 0.83
N THR A 179 -29.51 1.74 0.82
CA THR A 179 -30.31 2.31 1.91
C THR A 179 -31.60 1.52 2.08
N HIS A 180 -32.30 1.25 0.96
CA HIS A 180 -33.51 0.46 0.98
C HIS A 180 -33.26 -0.94 1.57
N LEU A 181 -32.28 -1.67 1.04
CA LEU A 181 -31.93 -3.01 1.50
C LEU A 181 -31.59 -3.08 2.99
N LEU A 182 -30.76 -2.14 3.48
CA LEU A 182 -30.23 -2.20 4.83
C LEU A 182 -31.15 -1.58 5.89
N ILE A 183 -31.93 -0.54 5.55
CA ILE A 183 -32.68 0.23 6.56
C ILE A 183 -34.17 0.46 6.26
N ASP A 184 -34.62 0.49 4.99
CA ASP A 184 -36.01 0.87 4.69
C ASP A 184 -36.93 -0.29 4.31
N CYS A 185 -36.40 -1.38 3.73
CA CYS A 185 -37.22 -2.41 3.13
C CYS A 185 -38.17 -3.05 4.15
N PRO A 186 -39.50 -3.01 3.95
CA PRO A 186 -40.49 -3.56 4.88
C PRO A 186 -40.41 -5.09 4.93
N ALA A 187 -40.07 -5.74 3.80
CA ALA A 187 -39.91 -7.19 3.75
C ALA A 187 -38.79 -7.71 4.68
N TYR A 188 -37.79 -6.86 4.99
CA TYR A 188 -36.65 -7.21 5.84
C TYR A 188 -36.71 -6.61 7.23
N GLU A 189 -37.83 -5.97 7.59
CA GLU A 189 -37.99 -5.26 8.86
C GLU A 189 -37.76 -6.16 10.08
N ALA A 190 -38.35 -7.36 10.10
CA ALA A 190 -38.19 -8.29 11.21
C ALA A 190 -36.74 -8.79 11.37
N ALA A 191 -36.01 -9.00 10.27
CA ALA A 191 -34.59 -9.37 10.30
C ALA A 191 -33.73 -8.22 10.81
N ARG A 192 -33.98 -7.00 10.30
CA ARG A 192 -33.28 -5.77 10.70
C ARG A 192 -33.49 -5.44 12.18
N ARG A 193 -34.75 -5.49 12.66
CA ARG A 193 -35.10 -5.24 14.07
C ARG A 193 -34.39 -6.19 15.02
N ARG A 194 -34.28 -7.48 14.67
CA ARG A 194 -33.55 -8.48 15.47
C ARG A 194 -32.05 -8.18 15.57
N ARG A 195 -31.46 -7.56 14.55
CA ARG A 195 -30.01 -7.33 14.44
C ARG A 195 -29.56 -5.98 15.01
N TRP A 196 -30.32 -4.93 14.76
CA TRP A 196 -29.94 -3.54 15.08
C TRP A 196 -30.98 -2.78 15.91
N GLY A 197 -32.12 -3.38 16.24
CA GLY A 197 -33.19 -2.70 16.98
C GLY A 197 -34.07 -1.83 16.09
N VAL A 198 -34.71 -0.83 16.69
CA VAL A 198 -35.67 0.04 16.00
C VAL A 198 -34.94 1.16 15.29
N ASP A 199 -35.33 1.42 14.03
CA ASP A 199 -34.88 2.55 13.20
C ASP A 199 -33.36 2.76 13.15
N PRO A 200 -32.59 1.77 12.65
CA PRO A 200 -31.14 1.92 12.55
C PRO A 200 -30.75 2.91 11.46
N ARG A 201 -29.81 3.81 11.75
CA ARG A 201 -29.24 4.70 10.74
C ARG A 201 -28.22 3.95 9.90
N LEU A 202 -28.15 4.27 8.60
CA LEU A 202 -27.22 3.63 7.65
C LEU A 202 -25.75 3.73 8.11
N VAL A 203 -25.35 4.87 8.69
CA VAL A 203 -24.00 5.07 9.23
C VAL A 203 -23.66 4.12 10.38
N ASP A 204 -24.64 3.79 11.24
CA ASP A 204 -24.43 2.89 12.37
C ASP A 204 -24.39 1.42 11.91
N VAL A 205 -25.15 1.07 10.87
CA VAL A 205 -25.14 -0.27 10.26
C VAL A 205 -23.79 -0.53 9.59
N LEU A 206 -23.32 0.39 8.74
CA LEU A 206 -22.10 0.23 7.95
C LEU A 206 -20.81 0.58 8.73
N GLY A 207 -20.92 1.34 9.81
CA GLY A 207 -19.85 1.62 10.77
C GLY A 207 -19.78 0.63 11.94
N GLY A 208 -20.83 -0.17 12.15
CA GLY A 208 -20.89 -1.21 13.18
C GLY A 208 -20.08 -2.46 12.84
N PRO A 209 -20.14 -3.55 13.63
CA PRO A 209 -19.33 -4.73 13.37
C PRO A 209 -19.65 -5.37 12.01
N ALA A 210 -18.63 -5.69 11.22
CA ALA A 210 -18.73 -6.14 9.83
C ALA A 210 -19.58 -7.42 9.66
N ALA A 211 -19.43 -8.38 10.58
CA ALA A 211 -20.26 -9.59 10.63
C ALA A 211 -21.76 -9.29 10.79
N ARG A 212 -22.14 -8.12 11.33
CA ARG A 212 -23.55 -7.72 11.42
C ARG A 212 -24.23 -7.57 10.09
N VAL A 213 -23.54 -6.92 9.17
CA VAL A 213 -24.05 -6.69 7.82
C VAL A 213 -24.07 -7.99 7.04
N VAL A 214 -22.99 -8.78 7.09
CA VAL A 214 -22.89 -10.05 6.34
C VAL A 214 -23.98 -11.04 6.76
N ASP A 215 -24.12 -11.33 8.07
CA ASP A 215 -25.14 -12.26 8.54
C ASP A 215 -26.57 -11.78 8.24
N PHE A 216 -26.79 -10.46 8.17
CA PHE A 216 -28.08 -9.91 7.75
C PHE A 216 -28.36 -10.21 6.28
N ILE A 217 -27.38 -9.95 5.40
CA ILE A 217 -27.50 -10.21 3.96
C ILE A 217 -27.78 -11.69 3.70
N GLU A 218 -27.04 -12.59 4.37
CA GLU A 218 -27.28 -14.03 4.32
C GLU A 218 -28.66 -14.39 4.87
N GLY A 219 -29.04 -13.83 6.02
CA GLY A 219 -30.31 -14.11 6.69
C GLY A 219 -31.56 -13.66 5.92
N VAL A 220 -31.45 -12.66 5.06
CA VAL A 220 -32.53 -12.22 4.16
C VAL A 220 -32.46 -12.84 2.76
N GLY A 221 -31.47 -13.72 2.52
CA GLY A 221 -31.29 -14.41 1.24
C GLY A 221 -30.80 -13.51 0.10
N ARG A 222 -30.23 -12.34 0.40
CA ARG A 222 -29.71 -11.39 -0.60
C ARG A 222 -28.26 -11.69 -0.96
N THR A 223 -27.93 -12.95 -1.21
CA THR A 223 -26.53 -13.38 -1.47
C THR A 223 -26.15 -13.36 -2.95
N GLU A 224 -27.14 -13.27 -3.84
CA GLU A 224 -26.97 -13.24 -5.29
C GLU A 224 -27.62 -11.99 -5.91
N SER A 225 -27.17 -11.62 -7.11
CA SER A 225 -27.73 -10.49 -7.85
C SER A 225 -29.19 -10.76 -8.24
N PRO A 226 -30.15 -9.87 -7.91
CA PRO A 226 -31.56 -10.01 -8.26
C PRO A 226 -31.82 -9.68 -9.74
N LEU A 227 -31.26 -10.50 -10.65
CA LEU A 227 -31.42 -10.36 -12.09
C LEU A 227 -32.81 -10.80 -12.55
N ASP A 228 -33.25 -10.25 -13.69
CA ASP A 228 -34.46 -10.69 -14.35
C ASP A 228 -34.29 -12.10 -14.93
N PRO A 229 -35.33 -12.95 -14.93
CA PRO A 229 -35.26 -14.25 -15.57
C PRO A 229 -34.97 -14.10 -17.07
N PRO A 230 -34.20 -15.03 -17.68
CA PRO A 230 -33.93 -14.97 -19.10
C PRO A 230 -35.24 -15.01 -19.89
N ALA A 231 -35.30 -14.23 -20.97
CA ALA A 231 -36.45 -14.23 -21.86
C ALA A 231 -36.78 -15.65 -22.32
N PRO A 232 -38.06 -16.05 -22.38
CA PRO A 232 -38.43 -17.37 -22.90
C PRO A 232 -37.89 -17.53 -24.32
N PRO A 233 -37.48 -18.75 -24.72
CA PRO A 233 -37.03 -18.99 -26.09
C PRO A 233 -38.13 -18.61 -27.07
N PRO A 234 -37.78 -18.05 -28.25
CA PRO A 234 -38.76 -17.73 -29.28
C PRO A 234 -39.54 -18.99 -29.71
N PRO A 235 -40.81 -18.83 -30.11
CA PRO A 235 -41.68 -19.93 -30.51
C PRO A 235 -41.18 -20.69 -31.75
#